data_AF-A0A5E4X3R0-F1
#
_entry.id   AF-A0A5E4X3R0-F1
#
_cell.length_a   1.000
_cell.length_b   1.000
_cell.length_c   1.000
_cell.angle_alpha   90.00
_cell.angle_beta   90.00
_cell.angle_gamma   90.00
#
_symmetry.space_group_name_H-M   'P 1'
#
loop_
_entity.id
_entity.type
_entity.pdbx_description
1 polymer ?
#
loop_
_entity_poly.entity_id
_entity_poly.type
_entity_poly.pdbx_seq_one_letter_code
_entity_poly.pdbx_strand_id
1 'polypeptide(L)'
;MASSTVSVSPFPQLTGYLPCTLSAKTVQKCIDAENEKALMSVWGQIKDFFLGTHMEAAQLALFRLAHPKNMDEQLSAFTELLRYVAPADLYRLHWNLSSHEVLGFQIGDHVFAPAHDAADYMKHAAWMDFEDSCRLLLTLRFDGYNVLTGCDYFGLQLYDLSDTPNCSATLERCKTQLRAMPTLLDALQIMRLHLEKQLPGLSTRVKAAINALMFEINGIEAPFTGEIGRNAEQLSKLAEALKDRY
;
A
#
# COMPACT_ATOMS: atom_id res chain seq x y z
N MET A 1 29.15 36.99 47.44
CA MET A 1 28.42 36.98 46.17
C MET A 1 28.52 35.57 45.61
N ALA A 2 27.37 34.98 45.30
CA ALA A 2 27.22 33.61 44.80
C ALA A 2 27.38 33.55 43.27
N SER A 3 27.82 32.39 42.76
CA SER A 3 27.46 31.73 41.48
C SER A 3 28.69 31.03 40.88
N SER A 4 28.64 29.86 40.25
CA SER A 4 27.67 28.76 40.16
C SER A 4 28.42 27.61 39.50
N THR A 5 28.25 26.39 40.01
CA THR A 5 28.56 25.13 39.33
C THR A 5 27.67 24.92 38.12
N VAL A 6 28.19 24.40 37.01
CA VAL A 6 27.41 23.54 36.10
C VAL A 6 28.30 22.38 35.63
N SER A 7 28.04 21.22 36.23
CA SER A 7 28.38 19.91 35.69
C SER A 7 27.31 19.55 34.66
N VAL A 8 27.70 19.16 33.44
CA VAL A 8 26.80 18.50 32.49
C VAL A 8 27.40 17.15 32.16
N SER A 9 26.87 16.12 32.81
CA SER A 9 27.11 14.72 32.50
C SER A 9 26.54 14.38 31.11
N PRO A 10 27.17 13.45 30.37
CA PRO A 10 26.70 13.05 29.04
C PRO A 10 25.38 12.28 29.15
N PHE A 11 24.40 12.68 28.34
CA PHE A 11 23.16 11.93 28.15
C PHE A 11 23.47 10.56 27.50
N PRO A 12 22.92 9.45 28.01
CA PRO A 12 23.00 8.17 27.30
C PRO A 12 22.09 8.22 26.07
N GLN A 13 22.69 8.04 24.89
CA GLN A 13 21.95 7.77 23.65
C GLN A 13 21.34 6.36 23.73
N LEU A 14 20.01 6.28 23.80
CA LEU A 14 19.26 5.03 23.67
C LEU A 14 19.07 4.73 22.17
N THR A 15 20.08 4.14 21.53
CA THR A 15 19.94 3.46 20.24
C THR A 15 19.49 2.02 20.48
N GLY A 16 18.19 1.84 20.65
CA GLY A 16 17.55 0.52 20.75
C GLY A 16 16.77 0.17 19.49
N TYR A 17 17.43 0.02 18.34
CA TYR A 17 16.81 -0.66 17.19
C TYR A 17 16.89 -2.16 17.43
N LEU A 18 15.88 -2.73 18.08
CA LEU A 18 15.66 -4.18 18.06
C LEU A 18 14.79 -4.49 16.83
N PRO A 19 15.32 -5.19 15.81
CA PRO A 19 14.47 -5.74 14.75
C PRO A 19 13.63 -6.85 15.38
N CYS A 20 12.36 -6.56 15.69
CA CYS A 20 11.40 -7.56 16.12
C CYS A 20 11.01 -8.42 14.91
N THR A 21 11.78 -9.47 14.63
CA THR A 21 11.38 -10.55 13.71
C THR A 21 10.50 -11.55 14.45
N LEU A 22 9.28 -11.77 13.94
CA LEU A 22 8.27 -12.63 14.56
C LEU A 22 8.40 -14.09 14.12
N SER A 23 8.24 -15.02 15.08
CA SER A 23 8.27 -16.45 14.78
C SER A 23 6.93 -16.93 14.21
N ALA A 24 6.96 -17.72 13.13
CA ALA A 24 5.79 -18.29 12.45
C ALA A 24 4.83 -19.06 13.38
N LYS A 25 5.31 -19.55 14.53
CA LYS A 25 4.52 -20.29 15.53
C LYS A 25 3.62 -19.39 16.39
N THR A 26 3.98 -18.11 16.52
CA THR A 26 3.15 -17.09 17.18
C THR A 26 2.06 -16.59 16.24
N VAL A 27 2.34 -16.58 14.94
CA VAL A 27 1.44 -16.12 13.87
C VAL A 27 0.25 -17.09 13.67
N GLN A 28 0.48 -18.41 13.72
CA GLN A 28 -0.61 -19.39 13.59
C GLN A 28 -1.67 -19.28 14.70
N LYS A 29 -1.28 -18.90 15.92
CA LYS A 29 -2.20 -18.69 17.05
C LYS A 29 -3.09 -17.45 16.91
N CYS A 30 -2.78 -16.55 15.98
CA CYS A 30 -3.53 -15.33 15.70
C CYS A 30 -4.62 -15.54 14.63
N ILE A 31 -4.42 -16.48 13.70
CA ILE A 31 -5.43 -16.88 12.71
C ILE A 31 -6.61 -17.59 13.40
N ASP A 32 -6.32 -18.33 14.48
CA ASP A 32 -7.32 -19.05 15.27
C ASP A 32 -7.98 -18.18 16.38
N ALA A 33 -7.73 -16.88 16.41
CA ALA A 33 -8.09 -16.05 17.54
C ALA A 33 -9.49 -15.41 17.45
N GLU A 34 -10.46 -16.05 18.08
CA GLU A 34 -11.84 -15.55 18.21
C GLU A 34 -11.99 -14.30 19.14
N ASN A 35 -10.95 -13.86 19.86
CA ASN A 35 -11.08 -12.95 21.01
C ASN A 35 -10.04 -11.79 21.08
N GLU A 36 -10.48 -10.63 21.60
CA GLU A 36 -9.78 -9.34 21.82
C GLU A 36 -8.34 -9.45 22.37
N LYS A 37 -8.07 -10.48 23.18
CA LYS A 37 -6.77 -10.69 23.83
C LYS A 37 -5.63 -11.05 22.85
N ALA A 38 -5.94 -11.66 21.70
CA ALA A 38 -4.96 -11.96 20.67
C ALA A 38 -4.62 -10.73 19.81
N LEU A 39 -5.63 -9.88 19.57
CA LEU A 39 -5.46 -8.57 18.94
C LEU A 39 -4.52 -7.68 19.78
N MET A 40 -4.62 -7.75 21.11
CA MET A 40 -3.69 -7.02 21.99
C MET A 40 -2.23 -7.49 21.86
N SER A 41 -1.98 -8.74 21.47
CA SER A 41 -0.62 -9.24 21.20
C SER A 41 -0.07 -8.73 19.86
N VAL A 42 -0.89 -8.70 18.81
CA VAL A 42 -0.52 -8.13 17.50
C VAL A 42 -0.31 -6.63 17.64
N TRP A 43 -1.26 -5.94 18.30
CA TRP A 43 -1.15 -4.52 18.62
C TRP A 43 0.15 -4.20 19.36
N GLY A 44 0.53 -4.98 20.38
CA GLY A 44 1.79 -4.78 21.09
C GLY A 44 3.05 -4.80 20.20
N GLN A 45 2.99 -5.46 19.04
CA GLN A 45 4.08 -5.59 18.08
C GLN A 45 4.05 -4.53 16.98
N ILE A 46 2.85 -4.07 16.59
CA ILE A 46 2.67 -3.13 15.48
C ILE A 46 2.38 -1.70 15.93
N LYS A 47 2.08 -1.47 17.22
CA LYS A 47 1.67 -0.17 17.76
C LYS A 47 2.65 0.96 17.46
N ASP A 48 3.94 0.64 17.37
CA ASP A 48 5.01 1.61 17.15
C ASP A 48 5.03 2.12 15.70
N PHE A 49 4.33 1.43 14.78
CA PHE A 49 4.15 1.88 13.40
C PHE A 49 3.08 2.98 13.27
N PHE A 50 2.19 3.09 14.26
CA PHE A 50 1.06 4.01 14.23
C PHE A 50 1.35 5.27 15.02
N LEU A 51 0.87 6.40 14.52
CA LEU A 51 0.95 7.68 15.21
C LEU A 51 0.19 7.58 16.53
N GLY A 52 0.84 7.96 17.63
CA GLY A 52 0.28 7.83 18.98
C GLY A 52 -1.05 8.56 19.20
N THR A 53 -1.36 9.54 18.37
CA THR A 53 -2.63 10.28 18.37
C THR A 53 -3.83 9.48 17.85
N HIS A 54 -3.59 8.34 17.18
CA HIS A 54 -4.62 7.54 16.51
C HIS A 54 -4.66 6.09 16.99
N MET A 55 -4.09 5.78 18.17
CA MET A 55 -3.98 4.40 18.66
C MET A 55 -5.32 3.67 18.73
N GLU A 56 -6.36 4.27 19.30
CA GLU A 56 -7.68 3.64 19.43
C GLU A 56 -8.34 3.41 18.05
N ALA A 57 -8.22 4.37 17.14
CA ALA A 57 -8.76 4.24 15.79
C ALA A 57 -8.02 3.16 14.99
N ALA A 58 -6.69 3.07 15.12
CA ALA A 58 -5.88 2.05 14.49
C ALA A 58 -6.17 0.65 15.06
N GLN A 59 -6.41 0.52 16.37
CA GLN A 59 -6.85 -0.75 16.97
C GLN A 59 -8.19 -1.21 16.40
N LEU A 60 -9.15 -0.29 16.28
CA LEU A 60 -10.47 -0.60 15.73
C LEU A 60 -10.39 -1.01 14.26
N ALA A 61 -9.59 -0.30 13.47
CA ALA A 61 -9.37 -0.65 12.07
C ALA A 61 -8.64 -2.01 11.94
N LEU A 62 -7.67 -2.31 12.81
CA LEU A 62 -7.03 -3.63 12.86
C LEU A 62 -8.03 -4.74 13.19
N PHE A 63 -8.96 -4.48 14.12
CA PHE A 63 -10.02 -5.42 14.47
C PHE A 63 -10.92 -5.75 13.27
N ARG A 64 -11.35 -4.71 12.54
CA ARG A 64 -12.17 -4.84 11.32
C ARG A 64 -11.41 -5.55 10.19
N LEU A 65 -10.11 -5.29 10.06
CA LEU A 65 -9.25 -5.97 9.08
C LEU A 65 -9.16 -7.48 9.35
N ALA A 66 -9.10 -7.86 10.62
CA ALA A 66 -9.00 -9.25 11.06
C ALA A 66 -10.35 -10.01 11.03
N HIS A 67 -11.46 -9.30 11.25
CA HIS A 67 -12.81 -9.88 11.29
C HIS A 67 -13.77 -9.18 10.33
N PRO A 68 -13.47 -9.13 9.03
CA PRO A 68 -14.31 -8.42 8.07
C PRO A 68 -15.60 -9.21 7.80
N LYS A 69 -16.74 -8.50 7.66
CA LYS A 69 -17.96 -9.14 7.14
C LYS A 69 -17.90 -9.36 5.64
N ASN A 70 -17.18 -8.49 4.93
CA ASN A 70 -17.02 -8.50 3.48
C ASN A 70 -15.71 -7.79 3.10
N MET A 71 -15.32 -7.93 1.84
CA MET A 71 -14.08 -7.35 1.31
C MET A 71 -14.11 -5.81 1.33
N ASP A 72 -15.28 -5.18 1.21
CA ASP A 72 -15.43 -3.72 1.29
C ASP A 72 -15.04 -3.18 2.67
N GLU A 73 -15.53 -3.82 3.73
CA GLU A 73 -15.16 -3.51 5.12
C GLU A 73 -13.67 -3.81 5.36
N GLN A 74 -13.14 -4.90 4.80
CA GLN A 74 -11.73 -5.24 4.95
C GLN A 74 -10.82 -4.20 4.28
N LEU A 75 -11.15 -3.80 3.05
CA LEU A 75 -10.40 -2.81 2.29
C LEU A 75 -10.50 -1.43 2.94
N SER A 76 -11.70 -1.04 3.41
CA SER A 76 -11.92 0.21 4.13
C SER A 76 -11.14 0.27 5.45
N ALA A 77 -11.08 -0.85 6.18
CA ALA A 77 -10.28 -0.95 7.39
C ALA A 77 -8.77 -0.82 7.07
N PHE A 78 -8.31 -1.43 5.98
CA PHE A 78 -6.92 -1.28 5.56
C PHE A 78 -6.59 0.16 5.16
N THR A 79 -7.45 0.84 4.40
CA THR A 79 -7.23 2.24 4.02
C THR A 79 -7.28 3.18 5.24
N GLU A 80 -8.13 2.92 6.23
CA GLU A 80 -8.10 3.62 7.52
C GLU A 80 -6.73 3.47 8.19
N LEU A 81 -6.16 2.26 8.24
CA LEU A 81 -4.83 2.03 8.81
C LEU A 81 -3.73 2.82 8.08
N LEU A 82 -3.78 2.92 6.75
CA LEU A 82 -2.82 3.70 5.96
C LEU A 82 -2.77 5.19 6.35
N ARG A 83 -3.85 5.73 6.93
CA ARG A 83 -3.92 7.13 7.41
C ARG A 83 -3.29 7.32 8.79
N TYR A 84 -3.19 6.25 9.57
CA TYR A 84 -2.69 6.30 10.95
C TYR A 84 -1.24 5.87 11.09
N VAL A 85 -0.66 5.27 10.05
CA VAL A 85 0.75 4.86 10.03
C VAL A 85 1.66 6.06 9.81
N ALA A 86 2.78 6.10 10.52
CA ALA A 86 3.82 7.08 10.26
C ALA A 86 4.34 6.91 8.82
N PRO A 87 4.57 7.99 8.04
CA PRO A 87 5.02 7.87 6.65
C PRO A 87 6.23 6.94 6.48
N ALA A 88 7.20 7.02 7.39
CA ALA A 88 8.39 6.19 7.39
C ALA A 88 8.12 4.69 7.53
N ASP A 89 6.98 4.27 8.08
CA ASP A 89 6.60 2.86 8.28
C ASP A 89 5.54 2.37 7.26
N LEU A 90 5.11 3.21 6.32
CA LEU A 90 4.12 2.83 5.30
C LEU A 90 4.57 1.61 4.48
N TYR A 91 5.88 1.44 4.28
CA TYR A 91 6.46 0.28 3.60
C TYR A 91 6.21 -1.06 4.29
N ARG A 92 5.67 -1.07 5.52
CA ARG A 92 5.32 -2.29 6.26
C ARG A 92 3.89 -2.76 5.96
N LEU A 93 3.06 -1.92 5.34
CA LEU A 93 1.68 -2.25 5.01
C LEU A 93 1.60 -2.61 3.53
N HIS A 94 1.06 -3.78 3.20
CA HIS A 94 0.91 -4.22 1.80
C HIS A 94 -0.49 -4.75 1.51
N TRP A 95 -0.97 -4.47 0.29
CA TRP A 95 -2.07 -5.23 -0.29
C TRP A 95 -1.50 -6.20 -1.33
N ASN A 96 -1.60 -7.50 -1.06
CA ASN A 96 -0.94 -8.54 -1.84
C ASN A 96 -1.91 -9.17 -2.83
N LEU A 97 -1.51 -9.19 -4.10
CA LEU A 97 -2.24 -9.79 -5.21
C LEU A 97 -1.36 -10.82 -5.93
N SER A 98 -2.00 -11.77 -6.61
CA SER A 98 -1.40 -12.55 -7.69
C SER A 98 -2.17 -12.33 -8.99
N SER A 99 -1.82 -13.07 -10.04
CA SER A 99 -2.50 -12.96 -11.35
C SER A 99 -4.02 -13.16 -11.27
N HIS A 100 -4.50 -14.04 -10.39
CA HIS A 100 -5.91 -14.49 -10.38
C HIS A 100 -6.61 -14.41 -9.03
N GLU A 101 -5.90 -14.05 -7.96
CA GLU A 101 -6.46 -14.02 -6.62
C GLU A 101 -5.91 -12.85 -5.79
N VAL A 102 -6.76 -12.37 -4.89
CA VAL A 102 -6.33 -11.50 -3.80
C VAL A 102 -5.70 -12.39 -2.74
N LEU A 103 -4.45 -12.12 -2.39
CA LEU A 103 -3.73 -12.91 -1.36
C LEU A 103 -3.99 -12.38 0.05
N GLY A 104 -4.42 -11.12 0.16
CA GLY A 104 -4.83 -10.49 1.41
C GLY A 104 -4.05 -9.23 1.72
N PHE A 105 -4.11 -8.82 2.99
CA PHE A 105 -3.48 -7.60 3.49
C PHE A 105 -2.35 -7.95 4.44
N GLN A 106 -1.27 -7.19 4.45
CA GLN A 106 -0.11 -7.45 5.28
C GLN A 106 0.25 -6.22 6.12
N ILE A 107 0.61 -6.46 7.39
CA ILE A 107 1.13 -5.44 8.31
C ILE A 107 2.37 -6.01 8.99
N GLY A 108 3.54 -5.48 8.65
CA GLY A 108 4.83 -6.05 9.05
C GLY A 108 4.97 -7.46 8.49
N ASP A 109 5.12 -8.43 9.38
CA ASP A 109 5.24 -9.85 9.00
C ASP A 109 3.88 -10.59 8.98
N HIS A 110 2.79 -9.90 9.35
CA HIS A 110 1.47 -10.52 9.51
C HIS A 110 0.63 -10.40 8.26
N VAL A 111 0.08 -11.51 7.79
CA VAL A 111 -0.83 -11.55 6.63
C VAL A 111 -2.25 -11.88 7.10
N PHE A 112 -3.19 -11.02 6.76
CA PHE A 112 -4.62 -11.17 6.94
C PHE A 112 -5.22 -11.76 5.66
N ALA A 113 -5.84 -12.93 5.78
CA ALA A 113 -6.51 -13.58 4.66
C ALA A 113 -7.62 -12.68 4.10
N PRO A 114 -7.86 -12.70 2.77
CA PRO A 114 -8.93 -11.93 2.16
C PRO A 114 -10.29 -12.39 2.68
N ALA A 115 -11.26 -11.48 2.69
CA ALA A 115 -12.65 -11.81 2.98
C ALA A 115 -13.20 -12.83 1.96
N HIS A 116 -14.20 -13.61 2.40
CA HIS A 116 -14.75 -14.72 1.62
C HIS A 116 -15.37 -14.30 0.27
N ASP A 117 -15.81 -13.05 0.14
CA ASP A 117 -16.41 -12.47 -1.06
C ASP A 117 -15.40 -11.73 -1.95
N ALA A 118 -14.09 -11.78 -1.66
CA ALA A 118 -13.07 -11.02 -2.38
C ALA A 118 -13.12 -11.22 -3.90
N ALA A 119 -13.29 -12.47 -4.38
CA ALA A 119 -13.35 -12.75 -5.80
C ALA A 119 -14.55 -12.09 -6.51
N ASP A 120 -15.67 -11.92 -5.82
CA ASP A 120 -16.85 -11.25 -6.36
C ASP A 120 -16.74 -9.73 -6.21
N TYR A 121 -16.21 -9.26 -5.08
CA TYR A 121 -15.93 -7.84 -4.86
C TYR A 121 -15.00 -7.25 -5.92
N MET A 122 -13.92 -7.97 -6.30
CA MET A 122 -12.97 -7.49 -7.31
C MET A 122 -13.60 -7.23 -8.68
N LYS A 123 -14.72 -7.88 -9.01
CA LYS A 123 -15.47 -7.66 -10.26
C LYS A 123 -16.31 -6.38 -10.24
N HIS A 124 -16.45 -5.76 -9.08
CA HIS A 124 -17.30 -4.58 -8.88
C HIS A 124 -16.45 -3.36 -8.54
N ALA A 125 -16.72 -2.26 -9.23
CA ALA A 125 -16.08 -0.98 -8.92
C ALA A 125 -16.65 -0.42 -7.62
N ALA A 126 -15.88 -0.55 -6.53
CA ALA A 126 -16.18 0.14 -5.28
C ALA A 126 -15.80 1.62 -5.35
N TRP A 127 -16.46 2.44 -4.55
CA TRP A 127 -16.15 3.85 -4.44
C TRP A 127 -15.02 4.05 -3.43
N MET A 128 -13.86 4.53 -3.91
CA MET A 128 -12.73 4.91 -3.07
C MET A 128 -12.38 6.39 -3.25
N ASP A 129 -11.95 7.03 -2.16
CA ASP A 129 -11.42 8.39 -2.21
C ASP A 129 -10.09 8.45 -2.99
N PHE A 130 -9.81 9.60 -3.60
CA PHE A 130 -8.62 9.79 -4.43
C PHE A 130 -7.32 9.69 -3.60
N GLU A 131 -7.29 10.23 -2.39
CA GLU A 131 -6.10 10.18 -1.54
C GLU A 131 -5.83 8.75 -1.07
N ASP A 132 -6.87 8.05 -0.64
CA ASP A 132 -6.78 6.64 -0.26
C ASP A 132 -6.31 5.77 -1.42
N SER A 133 -6.81 6.03 -2.63
CA SER A 133 -6.37 5.31 -3.85
C SER A 133 -4.87 5.47 -4.08
N CYS A 134 -4.32 6.67 -3.86
CA CYS A 134 -2.89 6.92 -4.01
C CYS A 134 -2.06 6.23 -2.91
N ARG A 135 -2.52 6.28 -1.65
CA ARG A 135 -1.85 5.57 -0.52
C ARG A 135 -1.91 4.05 -0.72
N LEU A 136 -3.03 3.54 -1.18
CA LEU A 136 -3.22 2.13 -1.47
C LEU A 136 -2.34 1.68 -2.63
N LEU A 137 -2.22 2.47 -3.69
CA LEU A 137 -1.34 2.17 -4.82
C LEU A 137 0.13 2.03 -4.40
N LEU A 138 0.59 2.83 -3.43
CA LEU A 138 1.96 2.73 -2.88
C LEU A 138 2.20 1.42 -2.11
N THR A 139 1.16 0.81 -1.56
CA THR A 139 1.23 -0.43 -0.78
C THR A 139 0.92 -1.68 -1.60
N LEU A 140 0.47 -1.50 -2.84
CA LEU A 140 0.09 -2.59 -3.73
C LEU A 140 1.29 -3.45 -4.14
N ARG A 141 1.18 -4.76 -3.94
CA ARG A 141 2.14 -5.77 -4.37
C ARG A 141 1.49 -6.79 -5.28
N PHE A 142 2.23 -7.18 -6.32
CA PHE A 142 1.88 -8.24 -7.24
C PHE A 142 2.98 -9.30 -7.22
N ASP A 143 2.61 -10.55 -6.91
CA ASP A 143 3.55 -11.67 -6.74
C ASP A 143 4.74 -11.33 -5.82
N GLY A 144 4.48 -10.55 -4.76
CA GLY A 144 5.46 -10.11 -3.76
C GLY A 144 6.25 -8.85 -4.11
N TYR A 145 6.16 -8.36 -5.35
CA TYR A 145 6.85 -7.15 -5.81
C TYR A 145 5.93 -5.94 -5.74
N ASN A 146 6.44 -4.79 -5.27
CA ASN A 146 5.66 -3.55 -5.30
C ASN A 146 5.36 -3.15 -6.74
N VAL A 147 4.10 -2.79 -7.02
CA VAL A 147 3.64 -2.56 -8.39
C VAL A 147 4.34 -1.36 -9.05
N LEU A 148 4.73 -0.34 -8.27
CA LEU A 148 5.35 0.87 -8.82
C LEU A 148 6.87 0.79 -8.91
N THR A 149 7.54 -0.03 -8.10
CA THR A 149 9.01 -0.13 -8.09
C THR A 149 9.54 -1.47 -8.60
N GLY A 150 8.72 -2.51 -8.60
CA GLY A 150 9.09 -3.87 -8.97
C GLY A 150 8.37 -4.39 -10.22
N CYS A 151 7.81 -3.50 -11.05
CA CYS A 151 7.01 -3.87 -12.22
C CYS A 151 7.75 -4.75 -13.25
N ASP A 152 9.07 -4.64 -13.34
CA ASP A 152 9.90 -5.46 -14.23
C ASP A 152 9.93 -6.94 -13.84
N TYR A 153 9.80 -7.27 -12.55
CA TYR A 153 9.86 -8.65 -12.05
C TYR A 153 8.67 -9.50 -12.52
N PHE A 154 7.55 -8.86 -12.86
CA PHE A 154 6.39 -9.52 -13.45
C PHE A 154 6.15 -9.08 -14.90
N GLY A 155 7.16 -8.49 -15.55
CA GLY A 155 7.16 -8.21 -16.99
C GLY A 155 6.40 -6.96 -17.43
N LEU A 156 5.93 -6.12 -16.50
CA LEU A 156 5.26 -4.86 -16.81
C LEU A 156 6.27 -3.70 -16.85
N GLN A 157 6.92 -3.51 -17.99
CA GLN A 157 7.99 -2.51 -18.17
C GLN A 157 7.43 -1.08 -18.28
N LEU A 158 6.98 -0.49 -17.15
CA LEU A 158 6.40 0.87 -17.11
C LEU A 158 7.42 1.96 -17.43
N TYR A 159 8.70 1.70 -17.14
CA TYR A 159 9.79 2.62 -17.45
C TYR A 159 9.93 2.85 -18.96
N ASP A 160 9.83 1.80 -19.78
CA ASP A 160 9.92 1.90 -21.24
C ASP A 160 8.85 2.83 -21.84
N LEU A 161 7.65 2.87 -21.24
CA LEU A 161 6.58 3.77 -21.64
C LEU A 161 6.85 5.23 -21.27
N SER A 162 7.66 5.46 -20.24
CA SER A 162 8.07 6.80 -19.85
C SER A 162 9.16 7.34 -20.77
N ASP A 163 10.09 6.49 -21.19
CA ASP A 163 11.19 6.87 -22.09
C ASP A 163 10.78 6.94 -23.56
N THR A 164 9.87 6.05 -23.97
CA THR A 164 9.38 5.97 -25.37
C THR A 164 7.85 5.97 -25.44
N PRO A 165 7.18 7.05 -25.01
CA PRO A 165 5.72 7.11 -24.91
C PRO A 165 4.97 6.91 -26.24
N ASN A 166 5.65 7.11 -27.36
CA ASN A 166 5.10 6.96 -28.71
C ASN A 166 5.38 5.59 -29.35
N CYS A 167 6.05 4.66 -28.67
CA CYS A 167 6.31 3.33 -29.19
C CYS A 167 5.06 2.45 -29.07
N SER A 168 4.34 2.26 -30.19
CA SER A 168 3.13 1.43 -30.23
C SER A 168 3.39 -0.02 -29.82
N ALA A 169 4.55 -0.58 -30.18
CA ALA A 169 4.93 -1.94 -29.81
C ALA A 169 5.09 -2.10 -28.28
N THR A 170 5.73 -1.12 -27.62
CA THR A 170 5.88 -1.10 -26.16
C THR A 170 4.51 -1.01 -25.48
N LEU A 171 3.65 -0.11 -25.97
CA LEU A 171 2.30 0.06 -25.43
C LEU A 171 1.46 -1.21 -25.55
N GLU A 172 1.43 -1.86 -26.73
CA GLU A 172 0.66 -3.10 -26.93
C GLU A 172 1.22 -4.27 -26.12
N ARG A 173 2.54 -4.35 -25.92
CA ARG A 173 3.17 -5.34 -25.03
C ARG A 173 2.73 -5.13 -23.57
N CYS A 174 2.81 -3.90 -23.04
CA CYS A 174 2.37 -3.59 -21.68
C CYS A 174 0.86 -3.84 -21.50
N LYS A 175 0.02 -3.49 -22.48
CA LYS A 175 -1.41 -3.84 -22.47
C LYS A 175 -1.63 -5.34 -22.42
N THR A 176 -0.91 -6.11 -23.24
CA THR A 176 -1.02 -7.57 -23.28
C THR A 176 -0.62 -8.19 -21.95
N GLN A 177 0.45 -7.67 -21.33
CA GLN A 177 0.91 -8.14 -20.03
C GLN A 177 -0.09 -7.83 -18.91
N LEU A 178 -0.57 -6.59 -18.83
CA LEU A 178 -1.56 -6.20 -17.82
C LEU A 178 -2.90 -6.94 -17.99
N ARG A 179 -3.27 -7.28 -19.23
CA ARG A 179 -4.43 -8.15 -19.52
C ARG A 179 -4.28 -9.58 -18.99
N ALA A 180 -3.05 -10.07 -18.82
CA ALA A 180 -2.80 -11.38 -18.23
C ALA A 180 -2.87 -11.35 -16.68
N MET A 181 -3.06 -10.16 -16.09
CA MET A 181 -3.10 -9.92 -14.64
C MET A 181 -4.46 -9.33 -14.23
N PRO A 182 -5.57 -10.07 -14.41
CA PRO A 182 -6.92 -9.54 -14.19
C PRO A 182 -7.10 -8.94 -12.79
N THR A 183 -6.58 -9.59 -11.74
CA THR A 183 -6.72 -9.08 -10.37
C THR A 183 -6.00 -7.74 -10.15
N LEU A 184 -4.87 -7.53 -10.82
CA LEU A 184 -4.20 -6.22 -10.79
C LEU A 184 -5.06 -5.17 -11.51
N LEU A 185 -5.60 -5.50 -12.69
CA LEU A 185 -6.47 -4.59 -13.42
C LEU A 185 -7.72 -4.22 -12.62
N ASP A 186 -8.35 -5.19 -11.96
CA ASP A 186 -9.50 -5.01 -11.08
C ASP A 186 -9.16 -4.09 -9.90
N ALA A 187 -7.99 -4.26 -9.27
CA ALA A 187 -7.53 -3.37 -8.20
C ALA A 187 -7.35 -1.92 -8.68
N LEU A 188 -6.82 -1.73 -9.89
CA LEU A 188 -6.72 -0.39 -10.52
C LEU A 188 -8.09 0.21 -10.80
N GLN A 189 -9.10 -0.63 -11.04
CA GLN A 189 -10.48 -0.18 -11.22
C GLN A 189 -11.14 0.24 -9.91
N ILE A 190 -10.94 -0.52 -8.84
CA ILE A 190 -11.38 -0.16 -7.48
C ILE A 190 -10.77 1.17 -7.04
N MET A 191 -9.48 1.40 -7.33
CA MET A 191 -8.80 2.68 -7.10
C MET A 191 -9.19 3.78 -8.11
N ARG A 192 -10.10 3.51 -9.04
CA ARG A 192 -10.65 4.45 -10.04
C ARG A 192 -9.59 5.09 -10.94
N LEU A 193 -8.43 4.44 -11.12
CA LEU A 193 -7.32 4.95 -11.92
C LEU A 193 -7.61 4.91 -13.44
N HIS A 194 -8.69 4.22 -13.83
CA HIS A 194 -9.17 4.05 -15.19
C HIS A 194 -10.14 5.15 -15.66
N LEU A 195 -10.32 6.23 -14.90
CA LEU A 195 -11.32 7.29 -15.17
C LEU A 195 -10.74 8.54 -15.86
N GLU A 196 -9.59 8.44 -16.53
CA GLU A 196 -8.93 9.57 -17.21
C GLU A 196 -9.88 10.28 -18.21
N LYS A 197 -10.70 9.53 -18.96
CA LYS A 197 -11.68 10.16 -19.89
C LYS A 197 -12.78 10.95 -19.17
N GLN A 198 -13.16 10.54 -17.96
CA GLN A 198 -14.19 11.22 -17.17
C GLN A 198 -13.61 12.36 -16.33
N LEU A 199 -12.35 12.22 -15.91
CA LEU A 199 -11.59 13.16 -15.11
C LEU A 199 -10.27 13.48 -15.83
N PRO A 200 -10.29 14.38 -16.85
CA PRO A 200 -9.10 14.73 -17.59
C PRO A 200 -7.96 15.20 -16.67
N GLY A 201 -6.77 14.66 -16.89
CA GLY A 201 -5.58 14.93 -16.07
C GLY A 201 -5.46 14.07 -14.81
N LEU A 202 -6.29 13.03 -14.64
CA LEU A 202 -6.23 12.10 -13.50
C LEU A 202 -4.84 11.49 -13.34
N SER A 203 -4.27 10.91 -14.40
CA SER A 203 -2.94 10.28 -14.39
C SER A 203 -1.83 11.24 -13.96
N THR A 204 -1.89 12.51 -14.42
CA THR A 204 -0.97 13.56 -13.99
C THR A 204 -1.16 13.91 -12.50
N ARG A 205 -2.41 13.94 -12.02
CA ARG A 205 -2.71 14.17 -10.60
C ARG A 205 -2.24 13.01 -9.72
N VAL A 206 -2.42 11.76 -10.16
CA VAL A 206 -1.91 10.56 -9.48
C VAL A 206 -0.40 10.65 -9.32
N LYS A 207 0.33 10.96 -10.40
CA LYS A 207 1.77 11.20 -10.34
C LYS A 207 2.17 12.26 -9.32
N ALA A 208 1.49 13.40 -9.34
CA ALA A 208 1.79 14.49 -8.41
C ALA A 208 1.54 14.09 -6.95
N ALA A 209 0.42 13.40 -6.68
CA ALA A 209 0.07 12.90 -5.35
C ALA A 209 1.07 11.84 -4.85
N ILE A 210 1.44 10.88 -5.71
CA ILE A 210 2.44 9.87 -5.39
C ILE A 210 3.80 10.50 -5.10
N ASN A 211 4.23 11.47 -5.89
CA ASN A 211 5.49 12.19 -5.63
C ASN A 211 5.45 12.93 -4.28
N ALA A 212 4.33 13.57 -3.94
CA ALA A 212 4.16 14.25 -2.66
C ALA A 212 4.21 13.27 -1.48
N LEU A 213 3.48 12.16 -1.56
CA LEU A 213 3.52 11.10 -0.55
C LEU A 213 4.92 10.49 -0.40
N MET A 214 5.61 10.23 -1.51
CA MET A 214 6.98 9.71 -1.48
C MET A 214 7.98 10.69 -0.84
N PHE A 215 7.77 12.01 -1.04
CA PHE A 215 8.55 13.04 -0.37
C PHE A 215 8.31 13.03 1.14
N GLU A 216 7.05 12.89 1.58
CA GLU A 216 6.70 12.76 3.00
C GLU A 216 7.29 11.49 3.65
N ILE A 217 7.34 10.37 2.92
CA ILE A 217 7.82 9.08 3.42
C ILE A 217 9.35 9.06 3.55
N ASN A 218 10.07 9.52 2.53
CA ASN A 218 11.53 9.36 2.46
C ASN A 218 12.33 10.60 2.87
N GLY A 219 11.71 11.77 2.94
CA GLY A 219 12.41 13.04 3.23
C GLY A 219 13.50 13.41 2.21
N ILE A 220 13.57 12.71 1.07
CA ILE A 220 14.60 12.87 0.02
C ILE A 220 13.97 13.52 -1.21
N GLU A 221 14.59 14.59 -1.72
CA GLU A 221 14.33 15.14 -3.06
C GLU A 221 14.99 14.30 -4.17
N ALA A 222 14.35 14.34 -5.35
CA ALA A 222 14.63 13.66 -6.62
C ALA A 222 16.10 13.20 -6.86
N PRO A 223 16.30 11.94 -7.32
CA PRO A 223 15.69 11.46 -8.58
C PRO A 223 14.68 10.30 -8.46
N PHE A 224 14.73 9.52 -7.37
CA PHE A 224 13.97 8.26 -7.24
C PHE A 224 12.46 8.45 -7.08
N THR A 225 12.03 9.57 -6.47
CA THR A 225 10.59 9.88 -6.30
C THR A 225 9.91 10.13 -7.65
N GLY A 226 10.61 10.76 -8.61
CA GLY A 226 10.07 11.06 -9.93
C GLY A 226 9.82 9.84 -10.80
N GLU A 227 10.55 8.75 -10.60
CA GLU A 227 10.34 7.48 -11.32
C GLU A 227 9.06 6.79 -10.87
N ILE A 228 8.84 6.68 -9.56
CA ILE A 228 7.66 6.06 -8.97
C ILE A 228 6.38 6.77 -9.43
N GLY A 229 6.38 8.11 -9.40
CA GLY A 229 5.25 8.89 -9.91
C GLY A 229 5.02 8.73 -11.41
N ARG A 230 6.08 8.60 -12.22
CA ARG A 230 5.94 8.29 -13.66
C ARG A 230 5.34 6.90 -13.88
N ASN A 231 5.78 5.89 -13.12
CA ASN A 231 5.20 4.55 -13.20
C ASN A 231 3.70 4.58 -12.85
N ALA A 232 3.31 5.32 -11.81
CA ALA A 232 1.90 5.50 -11.45
C ALA A 232 1.08 6.21 -12.55
N GLU A 233 1.67 7.20 -13.23
CA GLU A 233 1.08 7.87 -14.39
C GLU A 233 0.80 6.88 -15.52
N GLN A 234 1.80 6.07 -15.89
CA GLN A 234 1.71 5.10 -16.98
C GLN A 234 0.72 3.98 -16.66
N LEU A 235 0.72 3.50 -15.42
CA LEU A 235 -0.21 2.49 -14.96
C LEU A 235 -1.67 2.97 -15.04
N SER A 236 -1.94 4.23 -14.67
CA SER A 236 -3.26 4.83 -14.79
C SER A 236 -3.72 4.93 -16.26
N LYS A 237 -2.81 5.33 -17.16
CA LYS A 237 -3.07 5.38 -18.61
C LYS A 237 -3.35 4.01 -19.20
N LEU A 238 -2.60 2.98 -18.78
CA LEU A 238 -2.84 1.60 -19.18
C LEU A 238 -4.19 1.08 -18.66
N ALA A 239 -4.55 1.38 -17.42
CA ALA A 239 -5.85 1.01 -16.83
C ALA A 239 -7.01 1.63 -17.62
N GLU A 240 -6.95 2.92 -17.96
CA GLU A 240 -7.94 3.58 -18.83
C GLU A 240 -8.02 2.90 -20.20
N ALA A 241 -6.88 2.56 -20.82
CA ALA A 241 -6.84 1.91 -22.13
C ALA A 241 -7.41 0.48 -22.12
N LEU A 242 -7.59 -0.12 -20.94
CA LEU A 242 -8.08 -1.48 -20.74
C LEU A 242 -9.44 -1.55 -20.04
N LYS A 243 -10.06 -0.42 -19.70
CA LYS A 243 -11.29 -0.38 -18.90
C LYS A 243 -12.49 -1.07 -19.57
N ASP A 244 -12.52 -1.09 -20.90
CA ASP A 244 -13.62 -1.63 -21.69
C ASP A 244 -13.56 -3.17 -21.84
N ARG A 245 -12.80 -3.86 -20.98
CA ARG A 245 -12.68 -5.34 -20.98
C ARG A 245 -13.60 -6.06 -19.99
N TYR A 246 -14.60 -5.34 -19.47
CA TYR A 246 -15.86 -5.90 -18.98
C TYR A 246 -17.02 -5.33 -19.78
#